data_AF-A0A356SED3-F1
#
_entry.id   AF-A0A356SED3-F1
#
_cell.length_a   1.000
_cell.length_b   1.000
_cell.length_c   1.000
_cell.angle_alpha   90.00
_cell.angle_beta   90.00
_cell.angle_gamma   90.00
#
_symmetry.space_group_name_H-M   'P 1'
#
loop_
_entity.id
_entity.type
_entity.pdbx_description
1 polymer ?
#
loop_
_entity_poly.entity_id
_entity_poly.type
_entity_poly.pdbx_seq_one_letter_code
_entity_poly.pdbx_strand_id
1 'polypeptide(L)'
;MDIRKVKKLIELLEASSVDEIEIKEGEESVRISRNTGAPVAMAPPVAVAPAMPTPIAPAAPVAAAPEPAAPSSANAVKSPMVGTFYRSPSPEAAVFV
;
A
#
# COMPACT_ATOMS: atom_id res chain seq x y z
N MET A 1 -4.31 -28.08 17.73
CA MET A 1 -4.14 -27.02 18.77
C MET A 1 -5.32 -27.09 19.77
N ASP A 2 -5.07 -27.01 21.10
CA ASP A 2 -6.15 -27.09 22.11
C ASP A 2 -6.90 -25.75 22.30
N ILE A 3 -8.23 -25.78 22.38
CA ILE A 3 -9.07 -24.59 22.66
C ILE A 3 -8.72 -23.89 23.99
N ARG A 4 -8.18 -24.64 24.96
CA ARG A 4 -7.70 -24.12 26.25
C ARG A 4 -6.47 -23.22 26.10
N LYS A 5 -5.58 -23.51 25.14
CA LYS A 5 -4.40 -22.68 24.84
C LYS A 5 -4.80 -21.38 24.15
N VAL A 6 -5.74 -21.45 23.20
CA VAL A 6 -6.27 -20.28 22.48
C VAL A 6 -6.92 -19.27 23.44
N LYS A 7 -7.69 -19.73 24.43
CA LYS A 7 -8.32 -18.84 25.41
C LYS A 7 -7.31 -18.08 26.28
N LYS A 8 -6.25 -18.76 26.75
CA LYS A 8 -5.14 -18.11 27.48
C LYS A 8 -4.38 -17.11 26.62
N LEU A 9 -4.21 -17.40 25.33
CA LEU A 9 -3.59 -16.48 24.37
C LEU A 9 -4.42 -15.21 24.21
N ILE A 10 -5.75 -15.31 24.11
CA ILE A 10 -6.65 -14.15 24.05
C ILE A 10 -6.56 -13.32 25.35
N GLU A 11 -6.57 -13.96 26.52
CA GLU A 11 -6.42 -13.27 27.82
C GLU A 11 -5.06 -12.53 27.92
N LEU A 12 -3.97 -13.14 27.43
CA LEU A 12 -2.66 -12.50 27.37
C LEU A 12 -2.59 -11.36 26.35
N LEU A 13 -3.32 -11.48 25.25
CA LEU A 13 -3.42 -10.46 24.20
C LEU A 13 -4.29 -9.27 24.66
N GLU A 14 -5.25 -9.47 25.55
CA GLU A 14 -5.96 -8.36 26.22
C GLU A 14 -5.08 -7.65 27.26
N ALA A 15 -4.30 -8.40 28.05
CA ALA A 15 -3.38 -7.84 29.03
C ALA A 15 -2.18 -7.11 28.39
N SER A 16 -1.83 -7.47 27.15
CA SER A 16 -0.71 -6.88 26.41
C SER A 16 -1.22 -5.90 25.35
N SER A 17 -0.46 -4.84 25.05
CA SER A 17 -0.76 -3.92 23.95
C SER A 17 -0.27 -4.48 22.60
N VAL A 18 -0.55 -5.74 22.31
CA VAL A 18 -0.14 -6.42 21.08
C VAL A 18 -1.34 -6.47 20.12
N ASP A 19 -1.19 -5.92 18.93
CA ASP A 19 -2.28 -5.84 17.96
C ASP A 19 -2.47 -7.15 17.17
N GLU A 20 -1.41 -7.95 17.02
CA GLU A 20 -1.42 -9.16 16.20
C GLU A 20 -0.44 -10.23 16.70
N ILE A 21 -0.89 -11.48 16.75
CA ILE A 21 -0.07 -12.66 17.07
C ILE A 21 -0.33 -13.76 16.04
N GLU A 22 0.75 -14.28 15.42
CA GLU A 22 0.72 -15.45 14.52
C GLU A 22 1.59 -16.56 15.12
N ILE A 23 1.03 -17.76 15.27
CA ILE A 23 1.75 -18.95 15.77
C ILE A 23 1.62 -20.07 14.74
N LYS A 24 2.76 -20.70 14.43
CA LYS A 24 2.86 -21.87 13.55
C LYS A 24 3.40 -23.06 14.35
N GLU A 25 2.58 -24.10 14.50
CA GLU A 25 3.01 -25.40 15.03
C GLU A 25 2.79 -26.46 13.95
N GLY A 26 3.85 -26.76 13.18
CA GLY A 26 3.78 -27.74 12.09
C GLY A 26 2.84 -27.29 10.96
N GLU A 27 1.73 -28.02 10.78
CA GLU A 27 0.73 -27.76 9.74
C GLU A 27 -0.41 -26.83 10.20
N GLU A 28 -0.55 -26.58 11.50
CA GLU A 28 -1.57 -25.68 12.04
C GLU A 28 -1.02 -24.25 12.20
N SER A 29 -1.77 -23.27 11.65
CA SER A 29 -1.52 -21.84 11.83
C SER A 29 -2.72 -21.17 12.51
N VAL A 30 -2.46 -20.36 13.53
CA VAL A 30 -3.48 -19.58 14.22
C VAL A 30 -3.04 -18.11 14.26
N ARG A 31 -3.88 -17.25 13.69
CA ARG A 31 -3.71 -15.80 13.66
C ARG A 31 -4.77 -15.17 14.55
N ILE A 32 -4.34 -14.40 15.55
CA ILE A 32 -5.22 -13.66 16.45
C ILE A 32 -4.89 -12.18 16.29
N SER A 33 -5.84 -11.40 15.78
CA SER A 33 -5.74 -9.95 15.68
C SER A 33 -6.79 -9.28 16.53
N ARG A 34 -6.39 -8.24 17.27
CA ARG A 34 -7.33 -7.28 17.80
C ARG A 34 -7.74 -6.41 16.62
N ASN A 35 -8.94 -6.63 16.11
CA ASN A 35 -9.54 -5.71 15.14
C ASN A 35 -9.89 -4.40 15.86
N THR A 36 -8.85 -3.66 16.26
CA THR A 36 -8.94 -2.27 16.66
C THR A 36 -9.19 -1.53 15.35
N GLY A 37 -10.46 -1.53 14.92
CA GLY A 37 -10.91 -0.86 13.71
C GLY A 37 -10.63 0.63 13.82
N ALA A 38 -9.41 1.04 13.51
CA ALA A 38 -9.16 2.37 13.03
C ALA A 38 -9.78 2.38 11.62
N PRO A 39 -10.88 3.11 11.38
CA PRO A 39 -11.28 3.37 10.01
C PRO A 39 -10.06 3.98 9.33
N VAL A 40 -9.56 3.32 8.30
CA VAL A 40 -8.58 3.92 7.40
C VAL A 40 -9.26 5.19 6.91
N ALA A 41 -8.83 6.33 7.44
CA ALA A 41 -9.39 7.62 7.10
C ALA A 41 -9.07 7.84 5.62
N MET A 42 -10.02 7.49 4.76
CA MET A 42 -10.00 7.82 3.35
C MET A 42 -9.91 9.34 3.28
N ALA A 43 -8.74 9.85 2.91
CA ALA A 43 -8.53 11.29 2.77
C ALA A 43 -9.58 11.83 1.78
N PRO A 44 -10.23 12.97 2.07
CA PRO A 44 -11.21 13.54 1.16
C PRO A 44 -10.53 13.83 -0.19
N PRO A 45 -11.19 13.53 -1.32
CA PRO A 45 -10.65 13.84 -2.64
C PRO A 45 -10.41 15.35 -2.74
N VAL A 46 -9.16 15.71 -3.06
CA VAL A 46 -8.78 17.11 -3.29
C VAL A 46 -9.46 17.58 -4.56
N ALA A 47 -10.28 18.62 -4.47
CA ALA A 47 -10.94 19.23 -5.62
C ALA A 47 -9.89 19.88 -6.53
N VAL A 48 -9.69 19.30 -7.72
CA VAL A 48 -8.81 19.85 -8.75
C VAL A 48 -9.52 21.02 -9.44
N ALA A 49 -8.93 22.21 -9.40
CA ALA A 49 -9.42 23.37 -10.11
C ALA A 49 -9.30 23.16 -11.63
N PRO A 50 -10.27 23.64 -12.44
CA PRO A 50 -10.23 23.46 -13.88
C PRO A 50 -9.04 24.23 -14.48
N ALA A 51 -8.13 23.51 -15.13
CA ALA A 51 -7.02 24.10 -15.88
C ALA A 51 -7.56 24.84 -17.11
N MET A 52 -7.11 26.09 -17.29
CA MET A 52 -7.41 26.88 -18.48
C MET A 52 -6.69 26.30 -19.71
N PRO A 53 -7.34 26.30 -20.90
CA PRO A 53 -6.71 25.80 -22.11
C PRO A 53 -5.55 26.70 -22.54
N THR A 54 -4.34 26.14 -22.54
CA THR A 54 -3.16 26.74 -23.17
C THR A 54 -3.22 26.59 -24.69
N PRO A 55 -2.78 27.62 -25.46
CA PRO A 55 -2.76 27.57 -26.91
C PRO A 55 -1.78 26.51 -27.43
N ILE A 56 -2.24 25.72 -28.41
CA ILE A 56 -1.44 24.70 -29.09
C ILE A 56 -0.47 25.39 -30.04
N ALA A 57 0.82 25.25 -29.75
CA ALA A 57 1.90 25.62 -30.67
C ALA A 57 2.14 24.49 -31.70
N PRO A 58 2.68 24.79 -32.90
CA PRO A 58 2.93 23.79 -33.93
C PRO A 58 3.90 22.72 -33.43
N ALA A 59 3.56 21.45 -33.69
CA ALA A 59 4.37 20.31 -33.31
C ALA A 59 5.76 20.36 -33.99
N ALA A 60 6.80 20.54 -33.18
CA ALA A 60 8.18 20.30 -33.57
C ALA A 60 8.41 18.78 -33.80
N PRO A 61 9.37 18.39 -34.64
CA PRO A 61 9.67 16.97 -34.88
C PRO A 61 9.96 16.29 -33.54
N VAL A 62 9.25 15.19 -33.28
CA VAL A 62 9.42 14.39 -32.07
C VAL A 62 10.83 13.81 -32.11
N ALA A 63 11.74 14.42 -31.36
CA ALA A 63 13.03 13.83 -31.07
C ALA A 63 12.78 12.48 -30.38
N ALA A 64 13.51 11.46 -30.79
CA ALA A 64 13.44 10.13 -30.20
C ALA A 64 13.46 10.24 -28.68
N ALA A 65 12.42 9.73 -28.03
CA ALA A 65 12.33 9.70 -26.58
C ALA A 65 13.61 9.01 -26.05
N PRO A 66 14.34 9.63 -25.12
CA PRO A 66 15.52 9.00 -24.55
C PRO A 66 15.11 7.67 -23.95
N GLU A 67 15.90 6.63 -24.26
CA GLU A 67 15.72 5.30 -23.71
C GLU A 67 15.66 5.42 -22.18
N PRO A 68 14.64 4.83 -21.51
CA PRO A 68 14.48 5.01 -20.08
C PRO A 68 15.75 4.53 -19.38
N ALA A 69 16.40 5.46 -18.68
CA ALA A 69 17.60 5.16 -17.93
C ALA A 69 17.33 3.99 -16.98
N ALA A 70 18.29 3.06 -16.89
CA ALA A 70 18.18 1.89 -16.04
C ALA A 70 17.80 2.32 -14.61
N PRO A 71 16.82 1.67 -13.98
CA PRO A 71 16.35 2.06 -12.66
C PRO A 71 17.50 2.00 -11.64
N SER A 72 17.89 3.16 -11.12
CA SER A 72 18.91 3.25 -10.06
C SER A 72 18.30 2.81 -8.73
N SER A 73 18.93 1.82 -8.09
CA SER A 73 18.52 1.34 -6.78
C SER A 73 19.18 2.08 -5.61
N ALA A 74 19.99 3.11 -5.88
CA ALA A 74 20.75 3.83 -4.86
C ALA A 74 19.87 4.44 -3.74
N ASN A 75 18.64 4.85 -4.08
CA ASN A 75 17.65 5.41 -3.14
C ASN A 75 16.38 4.54 -3.03
N ALA A 76 16.47 3.25 -3.35
CA ALA A 76 15.30 2.38 -3.34
C ALA A 76 14.84 2.09 -1.91
N VAL A 77 13.61 2.51 -1.58
CA VAL A 77 12.93 2.12 -0.34
C VAL A 77 12.27 0.76 -0.56
N LYS A 78 12.76 -0.26 0.14
CA LYS A 78 12.29 -1.64 -0.01
C LYS A 78 11.05 -1.88 0.84
N SER A 79 10.04 -2.50 0.24
CA SER A 79 8.84 -2.92 0.97
C SER A 79 9.15 -4.14 1.85
N PRO A 80 8.73 -4.14 3.14
CA PRO A 80 8.94 -5.26 4.05
C PRO A 80 8.08 -6.49 3.71
N MET A 81 7.04 -6.32 2.89
CA MET A 81 6.15 -7.38 2.39
C MET A 81 5.88 -7.23 0.89
N VAL A 82 5.40 -8.30 0.25
CA VAL A 82 4.98 -8.27 -1.16
C VAL A 82 3.65 -7.53 -1.29
N GLY A 83 3.56 -6.59 -2.24
CA GLY A 83 2.36 -5.80 -2.49
C GLY A 83 2.29 -5.29 -3.93
N THR A 84 1.15 -4.71 -4.30
CA THR A 84 0.93 -4.10 -5.62
C THR A 84 1.20 -2.59 -5.53
N PHE A 85 1.97 -2.07 -6.49
CA PHE A 85 2.24 -0.64 -6.63
C PHE A 85 1.53 -0.09 -7.85
N TYR A 86 0.62 0.86 -7.64
CA TYR A 86 -0.09 1.54 -8.71
C TYR A 86 0.58 2.89 -8.99
N ARG A 87 0.99 3.10 -10.25
CA ARG A 87 1.54 4.38 -10.72
C ARG A 87 0.44 5.41 -11.05
N SER A 88 -0.81 4.97 -11.16
CA SER A 88 -1.99 5.79 -11.42
C SER A 88 -3.12 5.38 -10.48
N PRO A 89 -4.08 6.29 -10.16
CA PRO A 89 -5.16 5.98 -9.22
C PRO A 89 -6.20 4.99 -9.79
N SER A 90 -6.28 4.83 -11.11
CA SER A 90 -7.08 3.82 -11.79
C SER A 90 -6.47 3.50 -13.17
N PRO A 91 -6.91 2.42 -13.86
CA PRO A 91 -6.39 2.04 -15.19
C PRO A 91 -6.57 3.12 -16.26
N GLU A 92 -7.60 3.96 -16.11
CA GLU A 92 -7.98 5.01 -17.07
C GLU A 92 -7.49 6.40 -16.63
N ALA A 93 -6.94 6.53 -15.42
CA ALA A 93 -6.48 7.81 -14.90
C ALA A 93 -5.02 8.10 -15.24
N ALA A 94 -4.69 9.38 -15.41
CA ALA A 94 -3.32 9.83 -15.60
C ALA A 94 -2.46 9.56 -14.36
N VAL A 95 -1.14 9.46 -14.59
CA VAL A 95 -0.14 9.36 -13.53
C VAL A 95 -0.15 10.65 -12.70
N PHE A 96 0.03 10.54 -11.38
CA PHE A 96 0.19 11.70 -10.51
C PHE A 96 1.41 12.52 -10.96
N VAL A 97 1.20 13.82 -11.24
CA VAL A 97 2.22 14.83 -11.57
C VAL A 97 2.55 15.68 -10.36
#